data_AF-A0A4Q3I6D6-F1
#
_entry.id   AF-A0A4Q3I6D6-F1
#
_cell.length_a   1.000
_cell.length_b   1.000
_cell.length_c   1.000
_cell.angle_alpha   90.00
_cell.angle_beta   90.00
_cell.angle_gamma   90.00
#
_symmetry.space_group_name_H-M   'P 1'
#
loop_
_entity.id
_entity.type
_entity.pdbx_description
1 polymer ?
#
loop_
_entity_poly.entity_id
_entity_poly.type
_entity_poly.pdbx_seq_one_letter_code
_entity_poly.pdbx_strand_id
1 'polypeptide(L)'
;MRAERLAEAELIRARGSEEGQRRRAIADRQVVEFVSEAQRDSEIIRGQGDAERNRIFGEAFQRDPSFFQFYRSMRAYVASMAGKDTTLVLSPDSQFFRFFNSSDGVVTPPAAGRPAPAQPTPAQPAPAQPTN
;
A
#
# COMPACT_ATOMS: atom_id res chain seq x y z
N MET A 1 31.07 -40.91 63.27
CA MET A 1 31.76 -41.27 62.01
C MET A 1 30.86 -41.54 60.79
N ARG A 2 29.80 -42.40 60.81
CA ARG A 2 28.92 -42.55 59.62
C ARG A 2 27.92 -41.40 59.43
N ALA A 3 27.33 -40.91 60.52
CA ALA A 3 26.34 -39.83 60.48
C ALA A 3 26.91 -38.50 59.98
N GLU A 4 28.13 -38.13 60.41
CA GLU A 4 28.79 -36.89 59.95
C GLU A 4 29.06 -36.92 58.45
N ARG A 5 29.52 -38.06 57.91
CA ARG A 5 29.75 -38.21 56.46
C ARG A 5 28.46 -38.14 55.64
N LEU A 6 27.35 -38.64 56.20
CA LEU A 6 26.04 -38.52 55.57
C LEU A 6 25.56 -37.07 55.54
N ALA A 7 25.67 -36.36 56.67
CA ALA A 7 25.32 -34.95 56.77
C ALA A 7 26.15 -34.07 55.82
N GLU A 8 27.46 -34.33 55.72
CA GLU A 8 28.35 -33.61 54.80
C GLU A 8 27.99 -33.87 53.33
N ALA A 9 27.69 -35.13 52.97
CA ALA A 9 27.25 -35.47 51.61
C ALA A 9 25.90 -34.82 51.25
N GLU A 10 24.98 -34.72 52.21
CA GLU A 10 23.71 -34.02 52.02
C GLU A 10 23.90 -32.51 51.85
N LEU A 11 24.78 -31.89 52.64
CA LEU A 11 25.09 -30.47 52.53
C LEU A 11 25.72 -30.12 51.17
N ILE A 12 26.62 -30.96 50.66
CA ILE A 12 27.22 -30.78 49.33
C ILE A 12 26.15 -30.92 48.24
N ARG A 13 25.25 -31.90 48.34
CA ARG A 13 24.14 -32.06 47.38
C ARG A 13 23.17 -30.88 47.42
N ALA A 14 22.82 -30.40 48.61
CA ALA A 14 21.94 -29.24 48.78
C ALA A 14 22.55 -27.99 48.15
N ARG A 15 23.83 -27.71 48.42
CA ARG A 15 24.56 -26.57 47.84
C ARG A 15 24.66 -26.65 46.32
N GLY A 16 24.98 -27.83 45.78
CA GLY A 16 24.99 -28.05 44.33
C GLY A 16 23.62 -27.85 43.69
N SER A 17 22.55 -28.26 44.38
CA SER A 17 21.19 -28.04 43.91
C SER A 17 20.81 -26.55 43.92
N GLU A 18 21.18 -25.80 44.97
CA GLU A 18 20.92 -24.37 45.10
C GLU A 18 21.64 -23.58 44.00
N GLU A 19 22.94 -23.81 43.81
CA GLU A 19 23.72 -23.15 42.76
C GLU A 19 23.21 -23.52 41.36
N GLY A 20 22.77 -24.76 41.16
CA GLY A 20 22.17 -25.22 39.91
C GLY A 20 20.85 -24.51 39.62
N GLN A 21 19.98 -24.38 40.63
CA GLN A 21 18.71 -23.65 40.50
C GLN A 21 18.94 -22.16 40.24
N ARG A 22 19.90 -21.55 40.94
CA ARG A 22 20.26 -20.16 40.74
C ARG A 22 20.75 -19.89 39.32
N ARG A 23 21.64 -20.74 38.80
CA ARG A 23 22.14 -20.62 37.42
C ARG A 23 21.03 -20.79 36.39
N ARG A 24 20.13 -21.76 36.59
CA ARG A 24 18.97 -21.94 35.72
C ARG A 24 18.06 -20.71 35.73
N ALA A 25 17.70 -20.19 36.89
CA ALA A 25 16.87 -18.99 36.98
C ALA A 25 17.50 -17.76 36.30
N ILE A 26 18.81 -17.59 36.40
CA ILE A 26 19.54 -16.52 35.70
C ILE A 26 19.50 -16.73 34.18
N ALA A 27 19.75 -17.96 33.72
CA ALA A 27 19.71 -18.29 32.31
C ALA A 27 18.30 -18.07 31.72
N ASP A 28 17.25 -18.50 32.42
CA ASP A 28 15.86 -18.32 31.99
C ASP A 28 15.51 -16.83 31.86
N ARG A 29 15.94 -16.01 32.83
CA ARG A 29 15.79 -14.55 32.74
C ARG A 29 16.52 -13.98 31.52
N GLN A 30 17.77 -14.37 31.30
CA GLN A 30 18.59 -13.88 30.20
C GLN A 30 18.00 -14.24 28.84
N VAL A 31 17.44 -15.44 28.70
CA VAL A 31 16.73 -15.85 27.47
C VAL A 31 15.58 -14.90 27.17
N VAL A 32 14.74 -14.59 28.16
CA VAL A 32 13.60 -13.68 27.98
C VAL A 32 14.09 -12.27 27.63
N GLU A 33 15.13 -11.78 28.30
CA GLU A 33 15.72 -10.47 28.05
C GLU A 33 16.26 -10.36 26.61
N PHE A 34 17.08 -11.31 26.17
CA PHE A 34 17.67 -11.30 24.83
C PHE A 34 16.63 -11.46 23.73
N VAL A 35 15.63 -12.34 23.92
CA VAL A 35 14.56 -12.51 22.93
C VAL A 35 13.74 -11.23 22.81
N SER A 36 13.44 -10.57 23.94
CA SER A 36 12.67 -9.33 23.95
C SER A 36 13.45 -8.17 23.30
N GLU A 37 14.74 -8.07 23.59
CA GLU A 37 15.62 -7.06 23.00
C GLU A 37 15.78 -7.28 21.48
N ALA A 38 16.06 -8.51 21.05
CA ALA A 38 16.16 -8.85 19.64
C ALA A 38 14.84 -8.58 18.89
N GLN A 39 13.70 -8.91 19.49
CA GLN A 39 12.40 -8.63 18.90
C GLN A 39 12.17 -7.13 18.76
N ARG A 40 12.42 -6.35 19.82
CA ARG A 40 12.32 -4.90 19.80
C ARG A 40 13.18 -4.29 18.70
N ASP A 41 14.44 -4.69 18.61
CA ASP A 41 15.37 -4.16 17.61
C ASP A 41 14.94 -4.53 16.20
N SER A 42 14.45 -5.76 15.99
CA SER A 42 13.93 -6.19 14.70
C SER A 42 12.73 -5.35 14.24
N GLU A 43 11.82 -5.00 15.16
CA GLU A 43 10.66 -4.18 14.87
C GLU A 43 11.04 -2.74 14.56
N ILE A 44 12.03 -2.19 15.29
CA ILE A 44 12.57 -0.85 15.03
C ILE A 44 13.20 -0.79 13.64
N ILE A 45 14.08 -1.73 13.30
CA ILE A 45 14.78 -1.75 12.01
C ILE A 45 13.77 -1.93 10.87
N ARG A 46 12.77 -2.82 11.05
CA ARG A 46 11.71 -3.01 10.07
C ARG A 46 10.89 -1.73 9.88
N GLY A 47 10.49 -1.08 10.98
CA GLY A 47 9.74 0.18 10.94
C GLY A 47 10.51 1.31 10.26
N GLN A 48 11.81 1.42 10.53
CA GLN A 48 12.70 2.39 9.88
C GLN A 48 12.83 2.09 8.38
N GLY A 49 13.01 0.83 8.00
CA GLY A 49 13.07 0.41 6.61
C GLY A 49 11.78 0.70 5.85
N ASP A 50 10.62 0.41 6.45
CA ASP A 50 9.33 0.70 5.84
C ASP A 50 9.06 2.21 5.73
N ALA A 51 9.46 2.99 6.74
CA ALA A 51 9.36 4.45 6.71
C ALA A 51 10.23 5.04 5.60
N GLU A 52 11.49 4.60 5.50
CA GLU A 52 12.43 5.08 4.48
C GLU A 52 11.98 4.66 3.08
N ARG A 53 11.50 3.42 2.91
CA ARG A 53 10.90 2.95 1.67
C ARG A 53 9.74 3.87 1.27
N ASN A 54 8.80 4.10 2.16
CA ASN A 54 7.64 4.94 1.87
C ASN A 54 8.03 6.39 1.58
N ARG A 55 9.04 6.93 2.26
CA ARG A 55 9.59 8.26 1.99
C ARG A 55 10.15 8.35 0.56
N ILE A 56 11.02 7.42 0.17
CA ILE A 56 11.61 7.38 -1.17
C ILE A 56 10.53 7.19 -2.24
N PHE A 57 9.56 6.29 -2.03
CA PHE A 57 8.46 6.12 -2.96
C PHE A 57 7.61 7.40 -3.06
N GLY A 58 7.29 8.03 -1.93
CA GLY A 58 6.57 9.30 -1.90
C GLY A 58 7.29 10.39 -2.69
N GLU A 59 8.58 10.58 -2.43
CA GLU A 59 9.42 11.55 -3.15
C GLU A 59 9.52 11.24 -4.65
N ALA A 60 9.70 9.97 -5.02
CA ALA A 60 9.76 9.55 -6.40
C ALA A 60 8.42 9.79 -7.13
N PHE A 61 7.28 9.52 -6.48
CA PHE A 61 5.97 9.73 -7.07
C PHE A 61 5.56 11.21 -7.13
N GLN A 62 5.99 12.02 -6.18
CA GLN A 62 5.71 13.46 -6.17
C GLN A 62 6.58 14.24 -7.16
N ARG A 63 7.72 13.67 -7.60
CA ARG A 63 8.63 14.36 -8.53
C ARG A 63 8.02 14.60 -9.90
N ASP A 64 7.28 13.62 -10.42
CA ASP A 64 6.46 13.77 -11.63
C ASP A 64 5.26 12.81 -11.59
N PRO A 65 4.11 13.27 -11.04
CA PRO A 65 2.90 12.45 -10.99
C PRO A 65 2.35 12.08 -12.37
N SER A 66 2.59 12.94 -13.38
CA SER A 66 2.08 12.73 -14.74
C SER A 66 2.81 11.61 -15.46
N PHE A 67 4.15 11.61 -15.37
CA PHE A 67 4.99 10.54 -15.91
C PHE A 67 4.70 9.20 -15.23
N PHE A 68 4.49 9.18 -13.91
CA PHE A 68 4.16 7.94 -13.21
C PHE A 68 2.80 7.36 -13.64
N GLN A 69 1.76 8.20 -13.78
CA GLN A 69 0.46 7.76 -14.28
C GLN A 69 0.57 7.16 -15.68
N PHE A 70 1.35 7.80 -16.56
CA PHE A 70 1.68 7.30 -17.88
C PHE A 70 2.40 5.95 -17.81
N TYR A 71 3.53 5.85 -17.09
CA TYR A 71 4.32 4.63 -16.98
C TYR A 71 3.53 3.46 -16.39
N ARG A 72 2.70 3.71 -15.37
CA ARG A 72 1.81 2.70 -14.77
C ARG A 72 0.76 2.21 -15.76
N SER A 73 0.18 3.12 -16.54
CA SER A 73 -0.79 2.75 -17.59
C SER A 73 -0.13 1.88 -18.68
N MET A 74 1.08 2.23 -19.13
CA MET A 74 1.84 1.45 -20.12
C MET A 74 2.16 0.04 -19.63
N ARG A 75 2.60 -0.11 -18.36
CA ARG A 75 2.83 -1.45 -17.78
C ARG A 75 1.54 -2.26 -17.69
N ALA A 76 0.42 -1.63 -17.35
CA ALA A 76 -0.88 -2.30 -17.31
C ALA A 76 -1.32 -2.79 -18.71
N TYR A 77 -1.04 -2.00 -19.76
CA TYR A 77 -1.30 -2.41 -21.14
C TYR A 77 -0.50 -3.66 -21.50
N VAL A 78 0.81 -3.64 -21.29
CA VAL A 78 1.69 -4.79 -21.55
C VAL A 78 1.24 -6.02 -20.77
N ALA A 79 0.92 -5.87 -19.48
CA ALA A 79 0.45 -6.97 -18.65
C ALA A 79 -0.88 -7.56 -19.13
N SER A 80 -1.82 -6.71 -19.57
CA SER A 80 -3.13 -7.16 -20.09
C SER A 80 -3.03 -7.94 -21.41
N MET A 81 -1.98 -7.67 -22.21
CA MET A 81 -1.75 -8.31 -23.50
C MET A 81 -0.82 -9.53 -23.42
N ALA A 82 -0.20 -9.80 -22.26
CA ALA A 82 0.75 -10.90 -22.08
C ALA A 82 0.09 -12.29 -21.97
N GLY A 83 -1.21 -12.36 -21.71
CA GLY A 83 -1.97 -13.61 -21.65
C GLY A 83 -2.36 -14.09 -23.05
N LYS A 84 -1.94 -15.30 -23.43
CA LYS A 84 -2.22 -15.92 -24.75
C LYS A 84 -3.71 -16.18 -25.01
N ASP A 85 -4.54 -16.21 -23.96
CA ASP A 85 -5.97 -16.52 -24.00
C ASP A 85 -6.87 -15.33 -23.60
N THR A 86 -6.31 -14.13 -23.48
CA THR A 86 -7.08 -12.96 -23.01
C THR A 86 -7.79 -12.26 -24.18
N THR A 87 -9.10 -12.49 -24.32
CA THR A 87 -9.94 -11.68 -25.24
C THR A 87 -10.41 -10.41 -24.51
N LEU A 88 -9.76 -9.27 -24.80
CA LEU A 88 -10.15 -7.96 -24.26
C LEU A 88 -11.22 -7.32 -25.16
N VAL A 89 -12.46 -7.23 -24.66
CA VAL A 89 -13.51 -6.40 -25.28
C VAL A 89 -13.51 -5.06 -24.57
N LEU A 90 -12.89 -4.05 -25.19
CA LEU A 90 -12.74 -2.71 -24.64
C LEU A 90 -13.27 -1.67 -25.63
N SER A 91 -14.11 -0.75 -25.16
CA SER A 91 -14.52 0.41 -25.96
C SER A 91 -13.33 1.37 -26.16
N PRO A 92 -13.17 1.98 -27.36
CA PRO A 92 -12.11 2.95 -27.65
C PRO A 92 -12.09 4.18 -26.73
N ASP A 93 -13.24 4.51 -26.13
CA ASP A 93 -13.42 5.64 -25.20
C ASP A 93 -13.14 5.28 -23.73
N SER A 94 -12.63 4.06 -23.47
CA SER A 94 -12.37 3.60 -22.11
C SER A 94 -11.28 4.43 -21.43
N GLN A 95 -11.45 4.68 -20.12
CA GLN A 95 -10.40 5.24 -19.28
C GLN A 95 -9.12 4.40 -19.28
N PHE A 96 -9.20 3.14 -19.71
CA PHE A 96 -8.05 2.31 -19.93
C PHE A 96 -7.12 2.95 -20.96
N PHE A 97 -7.59 3.39 -22.14
CA PHE A 97 -6.77 3.94 -23.23
C PHE A 97 -6.54 5.46 -23.18
N ARG A 98 -6.76 6.10 -22.02
CA ARG A 98 -6.69 7.56 -21.87
C ARG A 98 -5.40 8.20 -22.41
N PHE A 99 -4.25 7.51 -22.28
CA PHE A 99 -2.94 7.99 -22.74
C PHE A 99 -2.69 7.77 -24.24
N PHE A 100 -3.50 6.94 -24.93
CA PHE A 100 -3.46 6.85 -26.39
C PHE A 100 -4.32 7.94 -27.05
N ASN A 101 -5.40 8.36 -26.40
CA ASN A 101 -6.30 9.40 -26.92
C ASN A 101 -5.81 10.83 -26.57
N SER A 102 -5.05 11.00 -25.49
CA SER A 102 -4.49 12.29 -25.09
C SER A 102 -3.18 12.12 -24.33
N SER A 103 -2.13 12.88 -24.69
CA SER A 103 -0.80 12.80 -24.06
C SER A 103 -0.82 13.08 -22.56
N ASP A 104 -1.79 13.89 -22.13
CA ASP A 104 -1.90 14.35 -20.74
C ASP A 104 -2.73 13.39 -19.86
N GLY A 105 -3.26 12.29 -20.45
CA GLY A 105 -4.05 11.29 -19.72
C GLY A 105 -5.40 11.79 -19.21
N VAL A 106 -5.83 12.99 -19.60
CA VAL A 106 -7.17 13.52 -19.30
C VAL A 106 -8.17 12.85 -20.24
N VAL A 107 -9.11 12.09 -19.66
CA VAL A 107 -10.26 11.58 -20.40
C VAL A 107 -11.21 12.75 -20.61
N THR A 108 -11.07 13.45 -21.73
CA THR A 108 -12.09 14.39 -22.18
C THR A 108 -13.30 13.56 -22.58
N PRO A 109 -14.44 13.62 -21.85
CA PRO A 109 -15.65 12.97 -22.32
C PRO A 109 -15.97 13.53 -23.70
N PRO A 110 -16.40 12.71 -24.67
CA PRO A 110 -16.85 13.23 -25.95
C PRO A 110 -17.89 14.29 -25.66
N ALA A 111 -17.65 15.50 -26.18
CA ALA A 111 -18.53 16.65 -26.00
C ALA A 111 -19.96 16.20 -26.21
N ALA A 112 -20.74 16.14 -25.13
CA ALA A 112 -22.15 15.85 -25.18
C ALA A 112 -22.77 16.89 -26.13
N GLY A 113 -23.23 16.42 -27.29
CA GLY A 113 -24.01 17.14 -28.28
C GLY A 113 -23.60 18.58 -28.55
N ARG A 114 -22.99 18.83 -29.72
CA ARG A 114 -23.19 20.14 -30.36
C ARG A 114 -24.70 20.45 -30.31
N PRO A 115 -25.15 21.57 -29.71
CA PRO A 115 -26.54 21.96 -29.88
C PRO A 115 -26.76 22.10 -31.39
N ALA A 116 -27.77 21.40 -31.90
CA ALA A 116 -28.20 21.53 -33.28
C ALA A 116 -28.38 23.04 -33.62
N PRO A 117 -28.01 23.50 -34.82
CA PRO A 117 -28.20 24.88 -35.20
C PRO A 117 -29.68 25.25 -35.01
N ALA A 118 -29.92 26.29 -34.21
CA ALA A 118 -31.25 26.81 -33.94
C ALA A 118 -31.99 27.05 -35.25
N GLN A 119 -33.09 26.33 -35.45
CA GLN A 119 -34.02 26.60 -36.54
C GLN A 119 -34.59 28.02 -36.33
N PRO A 120 -34.70 28.86 -37.38
CA PRO A 120 -35.29 30.18 -37.27
C PRO A 120 -36.79 30.04 -36.98
N THR A 121 -37.23 30.57 -35.85
CA THR A 121 -38.65 30.71 -35.50
C THR A 121 -39.37 31.53 -36.56
N PRO A 122 -40.51 31.09 -37.13
CA PRO A 122 -41.32 31.93 -38.01
C PRO A 122 -41.92 33.08 -37.21
N ALA A 123 -41.73 34.31 -37.70
CA ALA A 123 -42.35 35.51 -37.15
C ALA A 123 -43.89 35.39 -37.17
N GLN A 124 -44.51 35.49 -36.00
CA GLN A 124 -45.96 35.68 -35.88
C GLN A 124 -46.29 37.16 -36.21
N PRO A 125 -47.31 37.43 -37.05
CA PRO A 125 -47.72 38.79 -37.38
C PRO A 125 -48.51 39.43 -36.23
N ALA A 126 -48.25 40.72 -36.00
CA ALA A 126 -48.97 41.56 -35.05
C ALA A 126 -50.46 41.71 -35.42
N PRO A 127 -51.41 41.62 -34.47
CA PRO A 127 -52.78 42.02 -34.71
C PRO A 127 -52.95 43.53 -34.51
N ALA A 128 -53.61 44.15 -35.49
CA ALA A 128 -53.97 45.54 -35.58
C ALA A 128 -54.90 46.01 -34.45
N GLN A 129 -54.76 47.28 -34.08
CA GLN A 129 -55.68 48.02 -33.22
C GLN A 129 -57.07 48.15 -33.88
N PRO A 130 -58.12 48.28 -33.05
CA PRO A 130 -59.25 49.13 -33.42
C PRO A 130 -59.47 50.28 -32.42
N THR A 131 -59.55 51.45 -33.04
CA THR A 131 -60.24 52.71 -32.74
C THR A 131 -61.33 52.67 -31.65
N ASN A 132 -61.27 53.64 -30.73
CA ASN A 132 -62.40 54.47 -30.31
C ASN A 132 -61.88 55.83 -29.82
#